data_AF-X1J5H6-F1
#
_entry.id   AF-X1J5H6-F1
#
_cell.length_a   1.000
_cell.length_b   1.000
_cell.length_c   1.000
_cell.angle_alpha   90.00
_cell.angle_beta   90.00
_cell.angle_gamma   90.00
#
_symmetry.space_group_name_H-M   'P 1'
#
loop_
_entity.id
_entity.type
_entity.pdbx_description
1 polymer ?
#
loop_
_entity_poly.entity_id
_entity_poly.type
_entity_poly.pdbx_seq_one_letter_code
_entity_poly.pdbx_strand_id
1 'polypeptide(L)'
;TDSQKFAVKVLDELKKQVGQLDRSKETTACLKKFSGIAVFVNMDDLIERANEFAAEHLQIQCGDESREIADKIKNAGAIFIGDYSPVAVGDYWAGPSHTLPTGITARFFSALSANDFIKSTSIIEYDKKKLAESADDIIRLAEAEGLDAHAKSIKIRLPRR
;
A
#
# COMPACT_ATOMS: atom_id res chain seq x y z
N THR A 1 16.58 7.57 -11.07
CA THR A 1 18.03 7.57 -10.76
C THR A 1 18.48 8.99 -10.53
N ASP A 2 19.61 9.18 -9.88
CA ASP A 2 20.32 10.45 -9.70
C ASP A 2 21.46 10.65 -10.73
N SER A 3 21.62 9.71 -11.68
CA SER A 3 22.71 9.73 -12.66
C SER A 3 22.20 9.78 -14.11
N GLN A 4 22.44 10.92 -14.78
CA GLN A 4 22.15 11.08 -16.21
C GLN A 4 22.89 10.04 -17.07
N LYS A 5 24.15 9.73 -16.72
CA LYS A 5 24.95 8.74 -17.44
C LYS A 5 24.34 7.33 -17.32
N PHE A 6 23.83 6.99 -16.14
CA PHE A 6 23.14 5.71 -15.93
C PHE A 6 21.81 5.66 -16.69
N ALA A 7 21.01 6.73 -16.64
CA ALA A 7 19.74 6.83 -17.38
C ALA A 7 19.92 6.58 -18.89
N VAL A 8 20.95 7.15 -19.51
CA VAL A 8 21.26 6.92 -20.93
C VAL A 8 21.63 5.46 -21.19
N LYS A 9 22.46 4.84 -20.33
CA LYS A 9 22.82 3.43 -20.46
C LYS A 9 21.59 2.51 -20.37
N VAL A 10 20.67 2.79 -19.44
CA VAL A 10 19.41 2.05 -19.30
C VAL A 10 18.58 2.16 -20.58
N LEU A 11 18.45 3.37 -21.15
CA LEU A 11 17.72 3.57 -22.40
C LEU A 11 18.33 2.81 -23.57
N ASP A 12 19.66 2.82 -23.69
CA ASP A 12 20.34 2.13 -24.78
C ASP A 12 20.25 0.61 -24.65
N GLU A 13 20.30 0.09 -23.42
CA GLU A 13 20.13 -1.34 -23.18
C GLU A 13 18.68 -1.78 -23.42
N LEU A 14 17.70 -0.97 -23.02
CA LEU A 14 16.28 -1.19 -23.29
C LEU A 14 16.02 -1.32 -24.80
N LYS A 15 16.62 -0.45 -25.64
CA LYS A 15 16.48 -0.53 -27.10
C LYS A 15 16.99 -1.85 -27.67
N LYS A 16 18.12 -2.36 -27.16
CA LYS A 16 18.69 -3.65 -27.61
C LYS A 16 17.78 -4.81 -27.22
N GLN A 17 17.37 -4.87 -25.95
CA GLN A 17 16.61 -5.99 -25.42
C GLN A 17 15.19 -6.05 -26.01
N VAL A 18 14.53 -4.91 -26.18
CA VAL A 18 13.20 -4.86 -26.80
C VAL A 18 13.22 -5.41 -28.24
N GLY A 19 14.31 -5.19 -28.97
CA GLY A 19 14.48 -5.75 -30.33
C GLY A 19 14.59 -7.27 -30.39
N GLN A 20 14.85 -7.94 -29.26
CA GLN A 20 14.97 -9.40 -29.15
C GLN A 20 13.68 -10.09 -28.70
N LEU A 21 12.63 -9.32 -28.38
CA LEU A 21 11.36 -9.87 -27.92
C LEU A 21 10.43 -10.22 -29.09
N ASP A 22 9.74 -11.36 -28.99
CA ASP A 22 8.72 -11.77 -29.96
C ASP A 22 7.61 -10.70 -30.12
N ARG A 23 7.29 -9.99 -29.03
CA ARG A 23 6.30 -8.90 -28.96
C ARG A 23 6.92 -7.50 -29.00
N SER A 24 8.06 -7.35 -29.65
CA SER A 24 8.83 -6.09 -29.70
C SER A 24 8.00 -4.87 -30.11
N LYS A 25 7.06 -5.04 -31.06
CA LYS A 25 6.19 -3.97 -31.57
C LYS A 25 5.25 -3.44 -30.49
N GLU A 26 4.54 -4.33 -29.79
CA GLU A 26 3.62 -3.99 -28.71
C GLU A 26 4.37 -3.41 -27.52
N THR A 27 5.50 -4.03 -27.14
CA THR A 27 6.37 -3.54 -26.06
C THR A 27 6.86 -2.12 -26.35
N THR A 28 7.33 -1.86 -27.57
CA THR A 28 7.76 -0.52 -28.00
C THR A 28 6.62 0.49 -27.93
N ALA A 29 5.40 0.12 -28.38
CA ALA A 29 4.24 0.99 -28.33
C ALA A 29 3.84 1.35 -26.89
N CYS A 30 3.89 0.37 -25.98
CA CYS A 30 3.62 0.58 -24.55
C CYS A 30 4.64 1.53 -23.91
N LEU A 31 5.94 1.23 -24.08
CA LEU A 31 7.04 2.03 -23.53
C LEU A 31 6.96 3.50 -24.00
N LYS A 32 6.70 3.73 -25.28
CA LYS A 32 6.59 5.10 -25.83
C LYS A 32 5.39 5.87 -25.28
N LYS A 33 4.30 5.18 -24.93
CA LYS A 33 3.06 5.82 -24.49
C LYS A 33 3.01 6.05 -22.98
N PHE A 34 3.62 5.17 -22.19
CA PHE A 34 3.39 5.11 -20.74
C PHE A 34 4.66 5.11 -19.89
N SER A 35 5.86 5.09 -20.48
CA SER A 35 7.11 5.02 -19.73
C SER A 35 7.96 6.28 -19.89
N GLY A 36 8.77 6.55 -18.87
CA GLY A 36 9.75 7.63 -18.86
C GLY A 36 10.92 7.29 -17.95
N ILE A 37 12.05 7.96 -18.16
CA ILE A 37 13.21 7.90 -17.28
C ILE A 37 13.38 9.27 -16.65
N ALA A 38 13.24 9.35 -15.33
CA ALA A 38 13.44 10.58 -14.57
C ALA A 38 14.82 10.56 -13.89
N VAL A 39 15.52 11.69 -13.99
CA VAL A 39 16.80 11.95 -13.34
C VAL A 39 16.57 13.01 -12.27
N PHE A 40 16.86 12.63 -11.03
CA PHE A 40 16.69 13.47 -9.85
C PHE A 40 18.01 14.11 -9.44
N VAL A 41 17.94 15.19 -8.66
CA VAL A 41 19.13 15.91 -8.19
C VAL A 41 19.88 15.08 -7.14
N ASN A 42 19.15 14.35 -6.31
CA ASN A 42 19.68 13.48 -5.27
C ASN A 42 18.72 12.31 -4.98
N MET A 43 19.18 11.36 -4.16
CA MET A 43 18.41 10.16 -3.82
C MET A 43 17.25 10.44 -2.85
N ASP A 44 17.33 11.46 -2.00
CA ASP A 44 16.25 11.80 -1.07
C ASP A 44 15.00 12.29 -1.82
N ASP A 45 15.18 13.18 -2.79
CA ASP A 45 14.11 13.66 -3.68
C ASP A 45 13.48 12.49 -4.46
N LEU A 46 14.30 11.52 -4.91
CA LEU A 46 13.82 10.33 -5.61
C LEU A 46 12.94 9.47 -4.70
N ILE A 47 13.38 9.23 -3.45
CA ILE A 47 12.65 8.43 -2.46
C ILE A 47 11.31 9.09 -2.12
N GLU A 48 11.28 10.42 -1.95
CA GLU A 48 10.03 11.17 -1.73
C GLU A 48 9.07 10.98 -2.91
N ARG A 49 9.56 11.14 -4.14
CA ARG A 49 8.75 10.97 -5.36
C ARG A 49 8.29 9.52 -5.56
N ALA A 50 9.09 8.53 -5.19
CA ALA A 50 8.69 7.13 -5.20
C ALA A 50 7.53 6.86 -4.22
N ASN A 51 7.63 7.41 -3.01
CA ASN A 51 6.55 7.37 -2.01
C ASN A 51 5.28 8.07 -2.49
N GLU A 52 5.42 9.14 -3.26
CA GLU A 52 4.26 9.83 -3.82
C GLU A 52 3.60 9.07 -4.96
N PHE A 53 4.42 8.47 -5.81
CA PHE A 53 3.98 7.69 -6.97
C PHE A 53 3.28 6.40 -6.54
N ALA A 54 3.67 5.82 -5.41
CA ALA A 54 3.03 4.65 -4.79
C ALA A 54 2.84 3.52 -5.81
N ALA A 55 3.96 3.05 -6.37
CA ALA A 55 3.98 2.07 -7.44
C ALA A 55 3.32 0.75 -7.03
N GLU A 56 2.73 0.06 -8.01
CA GLU A 56 2.33 -1.34 -7.85
C GLU A 56 3.55 -2.21 -7.53
N HIS A 57 4.58 -2.16 -8.38
CA HIS A 57 5.87 -2.84 -8.19
C HIS A 57 6.99 -1.81 -8.09
N LEU A 58 7.77 -1.82 -7.01
CA LEU A 58 8.95 -0.96 -6.83
C LEU A 58 10.22 -1.79 -6.78
N GLN A 59 11.14 -1.57 -7.73
CA GLN A 59 12.47 -2.17 -7.72
C GLN A 59 13.51 -1.17 -7.21
N ILE A 60 14.36 -1.61 -6.29
CA ILE A 60 15.43 -0.82 -5.68
C ILE A 60 16.76 -1.54 -5.94
N GLN A 61 17.55 -0.97 -6.85
CA GLN A 61 18.83 -1.51 -7.32
C GLN A 61 19.93 -0.46 -7.14
N CYS A 62 20.38 -0.31 -5.89
CA CYS A 62 21.35 0.70 -5.46
C CYS A 62 22.57 0.05 -4.77
N GLY A 63 22.94 -1.17 -5.18
CA GLY A 63 24.04 -1.91 -4.54
C GLY A 63 23.78 -2.17 -3.06
N ASP A 64 24.80 -1.99 -2.22
CA ASP A 64 24.76 -2.26 -0.79
C ASP A 64 23.74 -1.37 -0.04
N GLU A 65 23.42 -0.19 -0.58
CA GLU A 65 22.47 0.76 0.01
C GLU A 65 20.99 0.39 -0.25
N SER A 66 20.72 -0.62 -1.10
CA SER A 66 19.36 -0.97 -1.53
C SER A 66 18.42 -1.27 -0.36
N ARG A 67 18.93 -1.92 0.69
CA ARG A 67 18.15 -2.23 1.89
C ARG A 67 17.79 -0.97 2.66
N GLU A 68 18.75 -0.09 2.92
CA GLU A 68 18.54 1.15 3.65
C GLU A 68 17.54 2.08 2.93
N ILE A 69 17.61 2.11 1.59
CA ILE A 69 16.66 2.87 0.77
C ILE A 69 15.26 2.26 0.86
N ALA A 70 15.14 0.93 0.83
CA ALA A 70 13.86 0.23 0.96
C ALA A 70 13.17 0.55 2.30
N ASP A 71 13.91 0.67 3.39
CA ASP A 71 13.38 1.01 4.71
C ASP A 71 12.76 2.43 4.77
N LYS A 72 13.09 3.30 3.80
CA LYS A 72 12.53 4.66 3.67
C LYS A 72 11.25 4.69 2.81
N ILE A 73 10.85 3.56 2.20
CA ILE A 73 9.63 3.46 1.39
C ILE A 73 8.42 3.15 2.28
N LYS A 74 7.39 3.98 2.13
CA LYS A 74 6.10 3.93 2.82
C LYS A 74 4.99 3.38 1.94
N ASN A 75 5.02 3.67 0.63
CA ASN A 75 3.94 3.32 -0.30
C ASN A 75 4.47 2.54 -1.51
N ALA A 76 4.19 1.24 -1.56
CA ALA A 76 4.38 0.39 -2.74
C ALA A 76 3.53 -0.88 -2.57
N GLY A 77 3.05 -1.47 -3.66
CA GLY A 77 2.32 -2.76 -3.62
C GLY A 77 3.26 -3.91 -3.25
N ALA A 78 4.41 -4.00 -3.92
CA ALA A 78 5.50 -4.91 -3.59
C ALA A 78 6.87 -4.23 -3.82
N ILE A 79 7.83 -4.50 -2.92
CA ILE A 79 9.19 -3.96 -2.98
C ILE A 79 10.18 -5.08 -3.27
N PHE A 80 11.00 -4.88 -4.30
CA PHE A 80 12.01 -5.80 -4.78
C PHE A 80 13.39 -5.18 -4.57
N ILE A 81 14.28 -5.88 -3.86
CA ILE A 81 15.53 -5.31 -3.34
C ILE A 81 16.72 -6.04 -3.93
N GLY A 82 17.61 -5.28 -4.57
CA GLY A 82 18.87 -5.77 -5.16
C GLY A 82 18.70 -6.39 -6.55
N ASP A 83 19.85 -6.65 -7.18
CA ASP A 83 19.96 -7.02 -8.61
C ASP A 83 19.36 -8.39 -8.94
N TYR A 84 19.24 -9.27 -7.95
CA TYR A 84 18.75 -10.65 -8.09
C TYR A 84 17.28 -10.83 -7.72
N SER A 85 16.55 -9.73 -7.57
CA SER A 85 15.12 -9.71 -7.25
C SER A 85 14.29 -9.13 -8.41
N PRO A 86 14.33 -9.67 -9.64
CA PRO A 86 13.50 -9.16 -10.72
C PRO A 86 12.01 -9.39 -10.40
N VAL A 87 11.13 -8.54 -10.94
CA VAL A 87 9.67 -8.61 -10.72
C VAL A 87 9.12 -10.02 -10.96
N ALA A 88 9.62 -10.72 -11.99
CA ALA A 88 9.22 -12.09 -12.32
C ALA A 88 9.39 -13.09 -11.14
N VAL A 89 10.38 -12.91 -10.26
CA VAL A 89 10.52 -13.78 -9.08
C VAL A 89 9.33 -13.60 -8.13
N GLY A 90 8.84 -12.38 -7.94
CA GLY A 90 7.63 -12.10 -7.16
C GLY A 90 6.37 -12.61 -7.83
N ASP A 91 6.27 -12.42 -9.15
CA ASP A 91 5.09 -12.81 -9.92
C ASP A 91 4.83 -14.33 -9.93
N TYR A 92 5.89 -15.13 -9.80
CA TYR A 92 5.81 -16.56 -10.07
C TYR A 92 6.32 -17.48 -8.95
N TRP A 93 7.24 -17.05 -8.09
CA TRP A 93 7.98 -17.99 -7.24
C TRP A 93 8.12 -17.60 -5.77
N ALA A 94 8.35 -16.33 -5.45
CA ALA A 94 8.74 -15.91 -4.10
C ALA A 94 7.67 -16.15 -3.03
N GLY A 95 6.40 -16.26 -3.43
CA GLY A 95 5.28 -16.55 -2.54
C GLY A 95 4.25 -15.44 -2.33
N PRO A 96 4.62 -14.13 -2.25
CA PRO A 96 3.64 -13.05 -2.18
C PRO A 96 2.67 -13.06 -3.36
N SER A 97 1.44 -12.57 -3.15
CA SER A 97 0.48 -12.41 -4.25
C SER A 97 0.94 -11.34 -5.23
N HIS A 98 0.82 -11.63 -6.52
CA HIS A 98 1.00 -10.64 -7.59
C HIS A 98 -0.26 -9.83 -7.88
N THR A 99 -1.34 -10.03 -7.12
CA THR A 99 -2.53 -9.18 -7.21
C THR A 99 -2.31 -7.97 -6.31
N LEU A 100 -1.83 -6.88 -6.91
CA LEU A 100 -1.35 -5.70 -6.22
C LEU A 100 -2.20 -4.45 -6.54
N PRO A 101 -2.21 -3.45 -5.64
CA PRO A 101 -2.86 -2.17 -5.89
C PRO A 101 -2.16 -1.37 -7.01
N THR A 102 -2.93 -0.90 -7.98
CA THR A 102 -2.45 -0.09 -9.12
C THR A 102 -2.98 1.34 -9.06
N GLY A 103 -2.49 2.24 -9.92
CA GLY A 103 -3.05 3.59 -10.03
C GLY A 103 -2.89 4.43 -8.76
N ILE A 104 -1.72 4.39 -8.12
CA ILE A 104 -1.37 5.14 -6.89
C ILE A 104 -2.11 4.60 -5.64
N THR A 105 -2.93 3.56 -5.77
CA THR A 105 -3.75 3.06 -4.66
C THR A 105 -2.96 2.30 -3.59
N ALA A 106 -1.68 2.00 -3.82
CA ALA A 106 -0.77 1.45 -2.80
C ALA A 106 -0.57 2.40 -1.58
N ARG A 107 -1.10 3.64 -1.64
CA ARG A 107 -1.20 4.54 -0.49
C ARG A 107 -2.20 4.10 0.58
N PHE A 108 -3.18 3.28 0.23
CA PHE A 108 -4.28 2.90 1.13
C PHE A 108 -4.82 1.49 0.93
N PHE A 109 -4.43 0.78 -0.14
CA PHE A 109 -4.69 -0.65 -0.31
C PHE A 109 -3.41 -1.46 -0.17
N SER A 110 -3.56 -2.71 0.28
CA SER A 110 -2.50 -3.69 0.38
C SER A 110 -2.55 -4.68 -0.78
N ALA A 111 -1.47 -5.43 -0.96
CA ALA A 111 -1.47 -6.64 -1.78
C ALA A 111 -2.55 -7.63 -1.31
N LEU A 112 -3.14 -8.37 -2.24
CA LEU A 112 -4.09 -9.43 -1.91
C LEU A 112 -3.43 -10.44 -0.95
N SER A 113 -4.16 -10.77 0.10
CA SER A 113 -3.72 -11.66 1.17
C SER A 113 -4.86 -12.56 1.64
N ALA A 114 -4.57 -13.49 2.54
CA ALA A 114 -5.62 -14.28 3.18
C ALA A 114 -6.64 -13.40 3.94
N ASN A 115 -6.24 -12.20 4.38
CA ASN A 115 -7.13 -11.29 5.12
C ASN A 115 -8.26 -10.71 4.24
N ASP A 116 -8.11 -10.72 2.91
CA ASP A 116 -9.14 -10.27 1.99
C ASP A 116 -10.29 -11.29 1.85
N PHE A 117 -10.07 -12.53 2.31
CA PHE A 117 -11.06 -13.62 2.28
C PHE A 117 -11.68 -13.93 3.64
N ILE A 118 -11.27 -13.22 4.69
CA ILE A 118 -11.88 -13.33 6.03
C ILE A 118 -12.84 -12.17 6.28
N LYS A 119 -13.77 -12.37 7.21
CA LYS A 119 -14.66 -11.31 7.70
C LYS A 119 -14.47 -11.15 9.20
N SER A 120 -14.24 -9.91 9.65
CA SER A 120 -14.21 -9.57 11.06
C SER A 120 -15.62 -9.22 11.56
N THR A 121 -15.99 -9.69 12.75
CA THR A 121 -17.28 -9.40 13.38
C THR A 121 -17.08 -9.14 14.86
N SER A 122 -17.48 -7.95 15.32
CA SER A 122 -17.45 -7.61 16.74
C SER A 122 -18.63 -8.26 17.47
N ILE A 123 -18.34 -9.03 18.51
CA ILE A 123 -19.35 -9.59 19.42
C ILE A 123 -19.30 -8.77 20.72
N ILE A 124 -20.42 -8.18 21.10
CA ILE A 124 -20.54 -7.33 22.29
C ILE A 124 -21.57 -7.96 23.22
N GLU A 125 -21.15 -8.31 24.43
CA GLU A 125 -22.00 -8.89 25.45
C GLU A 125 -21.81 -8.14 26.78
N TYR A 126 -22.91 -7.61 27.31
CA TYR A 126 -22.94 -6.86 28.57
C TYR A 126 -23.82 -7.59 29.57
N ASP A 127 -23.26 -7.85 30.76
CA ASP A 127 -24.09 -8.16 31.92
C ASP A 127 -24.65 -6.87 32.54
N LYS A 128 -25.60 -7.04 33.46
CA LYS A 128 -26.27 -5.93 34.14
C LYS A 128 -25.30 -5.02 34.90
N LYS A 129 -24.26 -5.59 35.52
CA LYS A 129 -23.31 -4.84 36.35
C LYS A 129 -22.44 -3.96 35.46
N LYS A 130 -21.87 -4.51 34.38
CA LYS A 130 -21.07 -3.76 33.40
C LYS A 130 -21.87 -2.62 32.76
N LEU A 131 -23.13 -2.87 32.43
CA LEU A 131 -23.99 -1.82 31.87
C LEU A 131 -24.21 -0.70 32.88
N ALA A 132 -24.51 -1.05 34.13
CA ALA A 132 -24.74 -0.07 35.19
C ALA A 132 -23.49 0.78 35.49
N GLU A 133 -22.29 0.20 35.43
CA GLU A 133 -21.01 0.91 35.64
C GLU A 133 -20.74 1.99 34.59
N SER A 134 -21.15 1.78 33.34
CA SER A 134 -20.94 2.74 32.24
C SER A 134 -22.18 3.55 31.85
N ALA A 135 -23.33 3.31 32.50
CA ALA A 135 -24.60 3.81 32.01
C ALA A 135 -24.69 5.34 31.99
N ASP A 136 -24.20 6.01 33.04
CA ASP A 136 -24.29 7.47 33.15
C ASP A 136 -23.47 8.15 32.04
N ASP A 137 -22.31 7.60 31.67
CA ASP A 137 -21.48 8.11 30.57
C ASP A 137 -22.14 7.86 29.21
N ILE A 138 -22.69 6.66 28.98
CA ILE A 138 -23.40 6.35 27.73
C ILE A 138 -24.62 7.25 27.55
N ILE A 139 -25.39 7.46 28.63
CA ILE A 139 -26.54 8.36 28.63
C ILE A 139 -26.10 9.79 28.34
N ARG A 140 -25.04 10.27 28.99
CA ARG A 140 -24.52 11.64 28.78
C ARG A 140 -24.08 11.84 27.33
N LEU A 141 -23.37 10.89 26.73
CA LEU A 141 -22.97 10.95 25.33
C LEU A 141 -24.20 10.98 24.41
N ALA A 142 -25.16 10.07 24.62
CA ALA A 142 -26.38 10.02 23.82
C ALA A 142 -27.23 11.31 23.93
N GLU A 143 -27.32 11.92 25.12
CA GLU A 143 -28.02 13.20 25.32
C GLU A 143 -27.28 14.37 24.69
N ALA A 144 -25.95 14.41 24.75
CA ALA A 144 -25.13 15.44 24.11
C ALA A 144 -25.25 15.40 22.58
N GLU A 145 -25.44 14.21 22.00
CA GLU A 145 -25.70 14.02 20.56
C GLU A 145 -27.18 14.27 20.19
N GLY A 146 -28.07 14.54 21.15
CA GLY A 146 -29.51 14.72 20.92
C GLY A 146 -30.27 13.43 20.61
N LEU A 147 -29.69 12.26 20.89
CA LEU A 147 -30.24 10.93 20.62
C LEU A 147 -31.03 10.39 21.83
N ASP A 148 -32.19 10.97 22.10
CA ASP A 148 -33.01 10.65 23.28
C ASP A 148 -33.40 9.17 23.37
N ALA A 149 -33.69 8.52 22.24
CA ALA A 149 -34.02 7.09 22.19
C ALA A 149 -32.84 6.19 22.61
N HIS A 150 -31.60 6.56 22.28
CA HIS A 150 -30.40 5.82 22.69
C HIS A 150 -30.23 5.89 24.20
N ALA A 151 -30.31 7.09 24.79
CA ALA A 151 -30.27 7.28 26.24
C ALA A 151 -31.40 6.52 26.96
N LYS A 152 -32.63 6.61 26.46
CA LYS A 152 -33.79 5.87 27.01
C LYS A 152 -33.59 4.35 26.98
N SER A 153 -32.92 3.82 25.95
CA SER A 153 -32.61 2.39 25.85
C SER A 153 -31.68 1.89 26.97
N ILE A 154 -30.79 2.75 27.48
CA ILE A 154 -29.95 2.44 28.64
C ILE A 154 -30.77 2.59 29.92
N LYS A 155 -31.47 3.72 30.09
CA LYS A 155 -32.26 4.03 31.28
C LYS A 155 -33.29 2.95 31.62
N ILE A 156 -33.96 2.37 30.62
CA ILE A 156 -34.98 1.31 30.85
C ILE A 156 -34.37 0.00 31.41
N ARG A 157 -33.06 -0.22 31.23
CA ARG A 157 -32.33 -1.41 31.72
C ARG A 157 -31.74 -1.21 33.11
N LEU A 158 -31.70 0.03 33.61
CA LEU A 158 -31.26 0.34 34.97
C LEU A 158 -32.39 0.07 35.98
N PRO A 159 -32.05 -0.29 37.23
CA PRO A 159 -33.04 -0.32 38.30
C PRO A 159 -33.74 1.03 38.40
N ARG A 160 -35.07 1.02 38.52
CA ARG A 160 -35.79 2.24 38.92
C ARG A 160 -35.29 2.61 40.31
N ARG A 161 -34.68 3.79 40.43
CA ARG A 161 -34.44 4.43 41.73
C ARG A 161 -35.75 4.90 42.32
#